data_AF-A0A7J4VH33-F1
#
_entry.id   AF-A0A7J4VH33-F1
#
_cell.length_a   1.000
_cell.length_b   1.000
_cell.length_c   1.000
_cell.angle_alpha   90.00
_cell.angle_beta   90.00
_cell.angle_gamma   90.00
#
_symmetry.space_group_name_H-M   'P 1'
#
loop_
_entity.id
_entity.type
_entity.pdbx_description
1 polymer ?
#
loop_
_entity_poly.entity_id
_entity_poly.type
_entity_poly.pdbx_seq_one_letter_code
_entity_poly.pdbx_strand_id
1 'polypeptide(L)' 'MTEEDFCRRFITQIELLCSDGRKPFGLVPRWYAMVVASRYWRECGQDGMSPEECAIEDSAYWEDDRRP' A
#
# COMPACT_ATOMS: atom_id res chain seq x y z
N MET A 1 4.63 7.35 15.52
CA MET A 1 5.29 6.68 14.39
C MET A 1 5.94 7.74 13.53
N THR A 2 7.12 7.47 12.96
CA THR A 2 7.78 8.40 12.03
C THR A 2 7.25 8.17 10.61
N GLU A 3 7.46 9.13 9.70
CA GLU A 3 7.17 8.95 8.28
C GLU A 3 7.92 7.75 7.69
N GLU A 4 9.18 7.57 8.09
CA GLU A 4 10.02 6.46 7.62
C GLU A 4 9.45 5.10 8.07
N ASP A 5 9.04 4.98 9.33
CA ASP A 5 8.42 3.75 9.84
C ASP A 5 7.07 3.48 9.17
N PHE A 6 6.27 4.52 8.93
CA PHE A 6 5.02 4.39 8.20
C PHE A 6 5.27 3.88 6.78
N CYS A 7 6.17 4.54 6.05
CA CYS A 7 6.48 4.18 4.66
C CYS A 7 7.01 2.75 4.57
N ARG A 8 7.91 2.35 5.48
CA ARG A 8 8.47 1.00 5.52
C ARG A 8 7.37 -0.06 5.69
N ARG A 9 6.49 0.14 6.68
CA ARG A 9 5.38 -0.80 6.97
C ARG A 9 4.36 -0.84 5.84
N PHE A 10 4.00 0.32 5.29
CA PHE A 10 3.12 0.42 4.13
C PHE A 10 3.67 -0.38 2.94
N ILE A 11 4.93 -0.15 2.55
CA ILE A 11 5.57 -0.85 1.42
C ILE A 11 5.58 -2.37 1.67
N THR A 12 5.93 -2.81 2.88
CA THR A 12 5.89 -4.24 3.23
C THR A 12 4.49 -4.83 3.07
N GLN A 13 3.44 -4.12 3.49
CA GLN A 13 2.06 -4.59 3.33
C GLN A 13 1.65 -4.67 1.86
N ILE A 14 2.05 -3.71 1.03
CA ILE A 14 1.81 -3.72 -0.42
C ILE A 14 2.47 -4.96 -1.06
N GLU A 15 3.72 -5.28 -0.69
CA GLU A 15 4.44 -6.46 -1.18
C GLU A 15 3.73 -7.77 -0.80
N LEU A 16 3.18 -7.86 0.42
CA LEU A 16 2.39 -9.01 0.86
C LEU A 16 1.10 -9.15 0.05
N LEU A 17 0.35 -8.07 -0.14
CA LEU A 17 -0.88 -8.06 -0.94
C LEU A 17 -0.61 -8.46 -2.40
N CYS A 18 0.54 -8.06 -2.94
CA CYS A 18 0.94 -8.45 -4.27
C CYS A 18 1.33 -9.92 -4.37
N SER A 19 1.94 -10.46 -3.31
CA SER A 19 2.24 -11.89 -3.21
C SER A 19 0.97 -12.75 -3.11
N ASP A 20 -0.15 -12.18 -2.63
CA ASP A 20 -1.48 -12.81 -2.60
C ASP A 20 -2.27 -12.67 -3.92
N GLY A 21 -1.66 -12.06 -4.96
CA GLY A 21 -2.23 -11.96 -6.30
C GLY A 21 -2.93 -10.64 -6.64
N ARG A 22 -2.92 -9.64 -5.74
CA ARG A 22 -3.38 -8.29 -6.10
C ARG A 22 -2.30 -7.55 -6.89
N LYS A 23 -2.68 -6.68 -7.84
CA LYS A 23 -1.70 -5.92 -8.63
C LYS A 23 -2.09 -4.45 -8.78
N PRO A 24 -1.19 -3.51 -8.43
CA PRO A 24 -1.48 -2.08 -8.54
C PRO A 24 -1.41 -1.64 -10.00
N PHE A 25 -2.54 -1.66 -10.71
CA PHE A 25 -2.74 -1.04 -12.04
C PHE A 25 -1.69 -1.43 -13.10
N GLY A 26 -1.22 -2.68 -13.10
CA GLY A 26 -0.14 -3.15 -13.97
C GLY A 26 1.25 -2.56 -13.68
N LEU A 27 1.43 -1.84 -12.57
CA LEU A 27 2.69 -1.25 -12.13
C LEU A 27 3.51 -2.23 -11.29
N VAL A 28 4.81 -1.97 -11.19
CA VAL A 28 5.69 -2.72 -10.29
C VAL A 28 5.39 -2.32 -8.84
N PRO A 29 4.97 -3.26 -7.96
CA PRO A 29 4.47 -2.96 -6.62
C PRO A 29 5.37 -2.06 -5.77
N ARG A 30 6.67 -2.37 -5.75
CA ARG A 30 7.64 -1.61 -4.97
C ARG A 30 7.77 -0.16 -5.44
N TRP A 31 7.76 0.07 -6.75
CA TRP A 31 7.84 1.43 -7.32
C TRP A 31 6.58 2.21 -7.02
N TYR A 32 5.42 1.58 -7.21
CA TYR A 32 4.14 2.15 -6.85
C TYR A 32 4.11 2.56 -5.37
N ALA A 33 4.43 1.63 -4.47
CA ALA A 33 4.40 1.85 -3.03
C ALA A 33 5.34 2.98 -2.58
N MET A 34 6.55 3.06 -3.15
CA MET A 34 7.50 4.14 -2.83
C MET A 34 6.96 5.53 -3.20
N VAL A 35 6.18 5.64 -4.27
CA VAL A 35 5.60 6.93 -4.70
C VAL A 35 4.44 7.33 -3.80
N VAL A 36 3.57 6.38 -3.43
CA VAL A 36 2.33 6.70 -2.70
C VAL A 36 2.46 6.70 -1.18
N ALA A 37 3.48 6.03 -0.61
CA ALA A 37 3.63 5.88 0.84
C ALA A 37 3.71 7.22 1.59
N SER A 38 4.49 8.19 1.09
CA SER A 38 4.60 9.53 1.68
C SER A 38 3.31 10.35 1.56
N ARG A 39 2.48 10.05 0.56
CA ARG A 39 1.15 10.66 0.42
C ARG A 39 0.20 10.10 1.48
N TYR A 40 0.14 8.77 1.63
CA TYR A 40 -0.67 8.11 2.64
C TYR A 40 -0.25 8.48 4.07
N TRP A 41 1.03 8.70 4.33
CA TRP A 41 1.47 9.23 5.62
C TRP A 41 0.87 10.60 5.94
N ARG A 42 0.85 11.51 4.95
CA ARG A 42 0.33 12.87 5.13
C ARG A 42 -1.19 12.91 5.21
N GLU A 43 -1.88 12.08 4.42
CA GLU A 43 -3.33 12.07 4.32
C GLU A 43 -3.96 11.23 5.45
N CYS A 44 -3.51 9.98 5.64
CA CYS A 44 -4.15 9.02 6.54
C CYS A 44 -3.42 8.84 7.88
N GLY A 45 -2.10 9.09 7.91
CA GLY A 45 -1.33 9.06 9.15
C GLY A 45 -1.78 10.11 10.17
N GLN A 46 -2.43 11.19 9.72
CA GLN A 46 -3.04 12.20 10.59
C GLN A 46 -4.41 11.79 11.13
N ASP A 47 -5.14 10.94 10.41
CA ASP A 47 -6.45 10.39 10.81
C ASP A 47 -6.33 9.17 11.74
N GLY A 48 -5.10 8.80 12.12
CA GLY A 48 -4.81 7.72 13.05
C GLY A 48 -4.84 6.32 12.44
N MET A 49 -5.00 6.21 11.11
CA MET A 49 -4.94 4.93 10.42
C MET A 49 -3.53 4.34 10.43
N SER A 50 -3.45 3.02 10.57
CA SER A 50 -2.19 2.30 10.44
C SER A 50 -1.73 2.21 8.98
N PRO A 51 -0.41 2.04 8.72
CA PRO A 51 0.11 1.83 7.38
C PRO A 51 -0.52 0.61 6.69
N GLU A 52 -0.82 -0.44 7.46
CA GLU A 52 -1.43 -1.66 6.95
C GLU A 52 -2.88 -1.45 6.51
N GLU A 53 -3.68 -0.73 7.31
CA GLU A 53 -5.06 -0.36 6.94
C GLU A 53 -5.08 0.48 5.66
N CYS A 54 -4.17 1.46 5.55
CA CYS A 54 -4.04 2.28 4.34
C CYS A 54 -3.72 1.43 3.11
N ALA A 55 -2.79 0.48 3.23
CA ALA A 55 -2.41 -0.40 2.12
C ALA A 55 -3.55 -1.38 1.73
N ILE A 56 -4.32 -1.87 2.70
CA ILE A 56 -5.48 -2.72 2.45
C ILE A 56 -6.58 -1.96 1.71
N GLU A 57 -6.92 -0.75 2.17
CA GLU A 57 -7.91 0.11 1.50
C GLU A 57 -7.48 0.49 0.09
N ASP A 58 -6.22 0.89 -0.10
CA ASP A 58 -5.67 1.21 -1.42
C ASP A 58 -5.79 0.01 -2.36
N SER A 59 -5.49 -1.19 -1.86
CA SER A 59 -5.57 -2.41 -2.66
C SER A 59 -6.98 -2.82 -3.07
N ALA A 60 -8.02 -2.25 -2.48
CA ALA A 60 -9.41 -2.52 -2.86
C ALA A 60 -9.73 -2.09 -4.30
N TYR A 61 -8.94 -1.16 -4.85
CA TYR A 61 -9.10 -0.63 -6.21
C TYR A 61 -8.23 -1.33 -7.25
N TRP A 62 -7.40 -2.28 -6.83
CA TRP A 62 -6.44 -2.97 -7.68
C TRP A 62 -7.07 -4.12 -8.46
N GLU A 63 -6.36 -4.58 -9.49
CA GLU A 63 -6.71 -5.80 -10.19
C GLU A 63 -6.43 -7.01 -9.28
N ASP A 64 -7.32 -8.00 -9.33
CA ASP A 64 -7.15 -9.28 -8.63
C ASP A 64 -6.95 -10.37 -9.69
N ASP A 65 -5.72 -10.87 -9.82
CA ASP A 65 -5.35 -11.93 -10.77
C ASP A 65 -6.03 -13.27 -10.46
N ARG A 66 -6.73 -13.38 -9.33
CA ARG A 66 -7.53 -14.56 -8.98
C ARG A 66 -8.93 -14.54 -9.58
N ARG A 67 -9.31 -13.48 -10.31
CA ARG A 67 -10.57 -13.47 -11.08
C ARG A 67 -10.42 -14.34 -12.34
N PRO A 68 -11.30 -15.34 -12.54
CA PRO A 68 -11.27 -16.23 -13.70
C PRO A 68 -11.58 -15.52 -15.01
#